data_AF-A0A2D5KAK1-F1
#
_entry.id   AF-A0A2D5KAK1-F1
#
_cell.length_a   1.000
_cell.length_b   1.000
_cell.length_c   1.000
_cell.angle_alpha   90.00
_cell.angle_beta   90.00
_cell.angle_gamma   90.00
#
_symmetry.space_group_name_H-M   'P 1'
#
loop_
_entity.id
_entity.type
_entity.pdbx_description
1 polymer ?
#
loop_
_entity_poly.entity_id
_entity_poly.type
_entity_poly.pdbx_seq_one_letter_code
_entity_poly.pdbx_strand_id
1 'polypeptide(L)'
;MKIADIDEIEVQNFRHLLQFLKRLSNDGVTPIIEKQVKLMLGHSLKFFSHLVMEDSFPEIHRLTINKRIFGENKRVNEIKYLKYPPEDLVTKYGRCNQPKESVLYAAFGIMTVLNELKPRVGDLITKSIWRVKNEQTLKFCPIFLNQPGEDLLNPRTFEINQEFEKLIKDYPTNIKEQILELSKFIADSFSKRITSNNHLDYVFSAYFSSKIFNEFENGSVEAIYYPSVQDKLSFENIAIKPTAFDKKYELVEVKESVITVDPSNGRGGYLMDGLTECKSFDYSSGKILWDKEKIFQPKERLEQLKRDFNLKLE
;
A
#
# COMPACT_ATOMS: atom_id res chain seq x y z
N MET A 1 8.33 -35.14 2.19
CA MET A 1 9.60 -34.87 1.47
C MET A 1 10.65 -34.57 2.53
N LYS A 2 11.71 -35.38 2.68
CA LYS A 2 12.80 -35.02 3.60
C LYS A 2 13.44 -33.76 3.03
N ILE A 3 13.35 -32.65 3.76
CA ILE A 3 14.06 -31.41 3.41
C ILE A 3 15.53 -31.79 3.47
N ALA A 4 16.21 -31.79 2.33
CA ALA A 4 17.65 -32.03 2.31
C ALA A 4 18.33 -30.93 3.13
N ASP A 5 19.25 -31.32 4.01
CA ASP A 5 20.05 -30.36 4.75
C ASP A 5 20.81 -29.47 3.74
N ILE A 6 20.53 -28.17 3.76
CA ILE A 6 21.28 -27.19 2.99
C ILE A 6 22.67 -27.07 3.62
N ASP A 7 23.72 -27.17 2.79
CA ASP A 7 25.12 -27.06 3.22
C ASP A 7 25.37 -25.72 3.94
N GLU A 8 26.17 -25.72 5.01
CA GLU A 8 26.55 -24.51 5.75
C GLU A 8 27.19 -23.47 4.84
N ILE A 9 27.93 -23.91 3.81
CA ILE A 9 28.53 -23.03 2.81
C ILE A 9 27.44 -22.28 2.02
N GLU A 10 26.36 -22.95 1.64
CA GLU A 10 25.24 -22.33 0.93
C GLU A 10 24.52 -21.29 1.80
N VAL A 11 24.36 -21.58 3.10
CA VAL A 11 23.81 -20.63 4.09
C VAL A 11 24.69 -19.39 4.20
N GLN A 12 26.01 -19.55 4.31
CA GLN A 12 26.94 -18.42 4.41
C GLN A 12 26.96 -17.58 3.13
N ASN A 13 26.90 -18.22 1.95
CA ASN A 13 26.80 -17.51 0.68
C ASN A 13 25.50 -16.71 0.58
N PHE A 14 24.38 -17.28 1.02
CA PHE A 14 23.10 -16.57 1.07
C PHE A 14 23.14 -15.36 2.01
N ARG A 15 23.75 -15.52 3.19
CA ARG A 15 23.99 -14.42 4.16
C ARG A 15 24.78 -13.27 3.55
N HIS A 16 25.92 -13.57 2.94
CA HIS A 16 26.77 -12.55 2.31
C HIS A 16 26.04 -11.82 1.19
N LEU A 17 25.28 -12.55 0.37
CA LEU A 17 24.43 -11.97 -0.65
C LEU A 17 23.38 -11.03 -0.04
N LEU A 18 22.63 -11.48 0.97
CA LEU A 18 21.62 -10.65 1.61
C LEU A 18 22.23 -9.40 2.26
N GLN A 19 23.40 -9.52 2.90
CA GLN A 19 24.10 -8.37 3.46
C GLN A 19 24.52 -7.37 2.38
N PHE A 20 25.02 -7.85 1.25
CA PHE A 20 25.34 -6.99 0.10
C PHE A 20 24.10 -6.27 -0.43
N LEU A 21 22.99 -7.00 -0.63
CA LEU A 21 21.73 -6.42 -1.09
C LEU A 21 21.13 -5.41 -0.09
N LYS A 22 21.25 -5.67 1.22
CA LYS A 22 20.86 -4.74 2.29
C LYS A 22 21.65 -3.44 2.23
N ARG A 23 22.98 -3.51 2.06
CA ARG A 23 23.83 -2.32 1.90
C ARG A 23 23.41 -1.52 0.67
N LEU A 24 23.23 -2.20 -0.46
CA LEU A 24 22.80 -1.56 -1.70
C LEU A 24 21.41 -0.90 -1.58
N SER A 25 20.49 -1.56 -0.87
CA SER A 25 19.17 -0.98 -0.56
C SER A 25 19.29 0.29 0.29
N ASN A 26 20.20 0.33 1.26
CA ASN A 26 20.43 1.50 2.10
C ASN A 26 21.10 2.65 1.35
N ASP A 27 22.12 2.35 0.53
CA ASP A 27 22.84 3.34 -0.28
C ASP A 27 21.93 3.98 -1.35
N GLY A 28 20.87 3.27 -1.74
CA GLY A 28 19.87 3.73 -2.68
C GLY A 28 20.16 3.28 -4.11
N VAL A 29 19.09 3.09 -4.87
CA VAL A 29 19.16 2.68 -6.28
C VAL A 29 19.15 3.91 -7.17
N THR A 30 20.06 3.95 -8.15
CA THR A 30 20.10 5.00 -9.19
C THR A 30 19.62 4.44 -10.53
N PRO A 31 19.23 5.30 -11.50
CA PRO A 31 18.81 4.84 -12.83
C PRO A 31 19.88 3.99 -13.54
N ILE A 32 21.17 4.22 -13.23
CA ILE A 32 22.30 3.51 -13.84
C ILE A 32 22.33 2.04 -13.41
N ILE A 33 22.07 1.78 -12.12
CA ILE A 33 22.20 0.44 -11.54
C ILE A 33 20.88 -0.32 -11.43
N GLU A 34 19.73 0.34 -11.59
CA GLU A 34 18.39 -0.24 -11.44
C GLU A 34 18.23 -1.60 -12.15
N LYS A 35 18.58 -1.67 -13.44
CA LYS A 35 18.47 -2.89 -14.24
C LYS A 35 19.38 -4.00 -13.71
N GLN A 36 20.60 -3.65 -13.29
CA GLN A 36 21.56 -4.61 -12.74
C GLN A 36 21.06 -5.14 -11.40
N VAL A 37 20.54 -4.29 -10.51
CA VAL A 37 19.96 -4.70 -9.23
C VAL A 37 18.83 -5.71 -9.44
N LYS A 38 17.92 -5.46 -10.38
CA LYS A 38 16.82 -6.39 -10.69
C LYS A 38 17.33 -7.75 -11.19
N LEU A 39 18.32 -7.76 -12.07
CA LEU A 39 18.94 -9.00 -12.56
C LEU A 39 19.61 -9.76 -11.41
N MET A 40 20.35 -9.06 -10.54
CA MET A 40 20.99 -9.66 -9.37
C MET A 40 19.94 -10.29 -8.43
N LEU A 41 18.87 -9.57 -8.12
CA LEU A 41 17.78 -10.09 -7.29
C LEU A 41 17.15 -11.35 -7.91
N GLY A 42 16.93 -11.36 -9.22
CA GLY A 42 16.37 -12.50 -9.96
C GLY A 42 17.26 -13.74 -9.96
N HIS A 43 18.57 -13.58 -10.17
CA HIS A 43 19.51 -14.71 -10.22
C HIS A 43 19.92 -15.23 -8.84
N SER A 44 19.96 -14.35 -7.85
CA SER A 44 20.60 -14.65 -6.57
C SER A 44 19.62 -15.18 -5.52
N LEU A 45 18.33 -14.81 -5.62
CA LEU A 45 17.27 -15.29 -4.72
C LEU A 45 16.53 -16.49 -5.34
N LYS A 46 17.21 -17.65 -5.39
CA LYS A 46 16.61 -18.91 -5.85
C LYS A 46 15.57 -19.48 -4.89
N PHE A 47 15.70 -19.14 -3.61
CA PHE A 47 14.76 -19.47 -2.55
C PHE A 47 13.91 -18.24 -2.21
N PHE A 48 12.59 -18.42 -2.11
CA PHE A 48 11.67 -17.41 -1.63
C PHE A 48 10.60 -18.09 -0.76
N SER A 49 10.48 -17.63 0.48
CA SER A 49 9.49 -18.12 1.44
C SER A 49 9.02 -16.95 2.28
N HIS A 50 7.72 -16.93 2.58
CA HIS A 50 7.10 -15.94 3.44
C HIS A 50 5.78 -16.48 4.01
N LEU A 51 5.30 -15.91 5.11
CA LEU A 51 4.00 -16.27 5.67
C LEU A 51 2.88 -15.90 4.69
N VAL A 52 1.90 -16.80 4.58
CA VAL A 52 0.67 -16.62 3.83
C VAL A 52 -0.49 -16.90 4.77
N MET A 53 -1.47 -16.00 4.77
CA MET A 53 -2.66 -16.10 5.59
C MET A 53 -3.89 -15.93 4.72
N GLU A 54 -5.04 -16.29 5.27
CA GLU A 54 -6.33 -16.04 4.66
C GLU A 54 -7.25 -15.44 5.71
N ASP A 55 -7.80 -14.26 5.42
CA ASP A 55 -8.69 -13.54 6.34
C ASP A 55 -9.59 -12.57 5.58
N SER A 56 -10.64 -12.09 6.22
CA SER A 56 -11.53 -11.06 5.70
C SER A 56 -11.02 -9.67 6.05
N PHE A 57 -11.11 -8.74 5.10
CA PHE A 57 -10.87 -7.32 5.32
C PHE A 57 -12.18 -6.58 4.98
N PRO A 58 -13.12 -6.47 5.96
CA PRO A 58 -14.51 -6.15 5.68
C PRO A 58 -14.70 -4.80 5.00
N GLU A 59 -13.89 -3.81 5.37
CA GLU A 59 -13.97 -2.46 4.85
C GLU A 59 -12.55 -1.89 4.64
N ILE A 60 -12.33 -1.28 3.48
CA ILE A 60 -11.07 -0.59 3.14
C ILE A 60 -11.36 0.80 2.60
N HIS A 61 -10.48 1.74 2.93
CA HIS A 61 -10.60 3.15 2.58
C HIS A 61 -9.48 3.50 1.61
N ARG A 62 -9.84 4.19 0.53
CA ARG A 62 -8.88 4.78 -0.41
C ARG A 62 -9.17 6.26 -0.56
N LEU A 63 -8.12 7.05 -0.66
CA LEU A 63 -8.22 8.49 -0.85
C LEU A 63 -7.65 8.85 -2.23
N THR A 64 -8.42 9.65 -2.96
CA THR A 64 -8.01 10.23 -4.24
C THR A 64 -7.73 11.71 -4.03
N ILE A 65 -6.59 12.19 -4.51
CA ILE A 65 -6.31 13.63 -4.62
C ILE A 65 -6.66 14.02 -6.05
N ASN A 66 -7.78 14.71 -6.24
CA ASN A 66 -8.46 14.79 -7.53
C ASN A 66 -7.61 15.45 -8.62
N LYS A 67 -6.84 16.47 -8.25
CA LYS A 67 -5.90 17.13 -9.16
C LYS A 67 -4.79 16.23 -9.70
N ARG A 68 -4.48 15.12 -9.03
CA ARG A 68 -3.51 14.12 -9.56
C ARG A 68 -4.09 13.32 -10.72
N ILE A 69 -5.42 13.32 -10.89
CA ILE A 69 -6.11 12.66 -12.00
C ILE A 69 -6.37 13.64 -13.14
N PHE A 70 -6.92 14.81 -12.82
CA PHE A 70 -7.41 15.76 -13.83
C PHE A 70 -6.49 16.94 -14.11
N GLY A 71 -5.40 17.10 -13.34
CA GLY A 71 -4.56 18.31 -13.37
C GLY A 71 -5.17 19.50 -12.62
N GLU A 72 -6.40 19.37 -12.11
CA GLU A 72 -7.17 20.42 -11.45
C GLU A 72 -8.10 19.88 -10.35
N ASN A 73 -8.58 20.75 -9.46
CA ASN A 73 -9.51 20.39 -8.38
C ASN A 73 -10.94 20.14 -8.90
N LYS A 74 -11.08 19.07 -9.68
CA LYS A 74 -12.35 18.64 -10.28
C LYS A 74 -12.95 17.45 -9.52
N ARG A 75 -14.26 17.47 -9.32
CA ARG A 75 -15.02 16.37 -8.72
C ARG A 75 -14.86 15.08 -9.53
N VAL A 76 -14.71 13.96 -8.83
CA VAL A 76 -14.70 12.63 -9.45
C VAL A 76 -16.14 12.19 -9.69
N ASN A 77 -16.52 12.02 -10.96
CA ASN A 77 -17.86 11.58 -11.35
C ASN A 77 -17.90 10.12 -11.84
N GLU A 78 -16.75 9.48 -12.06
CA GLU A 78 -16.65 8.10 -12.53
C GLU A 78 -15.95 7.20 -11.50
N ILE A 79 -16.52 6.02 -11.24
CA ILE A 79 -16.05 5.04 -10.25
C ILE A 79 -14.62 4.57 -10.56
N LYS A 80 -14.25 4.47 -11.86
CA LYS A 80 -12.94 3.96 -12.29
C LYS A 80 -11.76 4.74 -11.68
N TYR A 81 -11.93 6.03 -11.41
CA TYR A 81 -10.90 6.88 -10.80
C TYR A 81 -10.71 6.63 -9.30
N LEU A 82 -11.68 5.96 -8.67
CA LEU A 82 -11.64 5.59 -7.25
C LEU A 82 -11.01 4.21 -7.02
N LYS A 83 -10.69 3.47 -8.09
CA LYS A 83 -10.03 2.16 -8.05
C LYS A 83 -8.49 2.30 -8.11
N TYR A 84 -7.81 1.20 -8.44
CA TYR A 84 -6.41 1.18 -8.82
C TYR A 84 -6.16 1.94 -10.14
N PRO A 85 -4.95 2.46 -10.40
CA PRO A 85 -4.64 3.13 -11.66
C PRO A 85 -4.53 2.14 -12.84
N PRO A 86 -4.89 2.51 -14.07
CA PRO A 86 -4.53 1.75 -15.27
C PRO A 86 -3.03 1.45 -15.33
N GLU A 87 -2.66 0.25 -15.76
CA GLU A 87 -1.26 -0.22 -15.78
C GLU A 87 -0.34 0.71 -16.58
N ASP A 88 -0.86 1.31 -17.66
CA ASP A 88 -0.10 2.15 -18.56
C ASP A 88 0.34 3.47 -17.90
N LEU A 89 -0.44 3.93 -16.92
CA LEU A 89 -0.19 5.13 -16.11
C LEU A 89 0.74 4.86 -14.92
N VAL A 90 1.01 3.59 -14.60
CA VAL A 90 1.96 3.22 -13.55
C VAL A 90 3.38 3.32 -14.10
N THR A 91 3.99 4.49 -13.94
CA THR A 91 5.34 4.79 -14.47
C THR A 91 6.44 4.74 -13.43
N LYS A 92 6.09 4.65 -12.14
CA LYS A 92 7.02 4.72 -11.01
C LYS A 92 6.86 3.50 -10.12
N TYR A 93 7.95 3.15 -9.44
CA TYR A 93 7.93 2.17 -8.35
C TYR A 93 7.13 2.71 -7.16
N GLY A 94 6.32 1.86 -6.57
CA GLY A 94 5.74 2.02 -5.24
C GLY A 94 6.13 0.85 -4.35
N ARG A 95 5.70 0.85 -3.08
CA ARG A 95 6.04 -0.24 -2.14
C ARG A 95 5.67 -1.62 -2.68
N CYS A 96 4.53 -1.70 -3.36
CA CYS A 96 3.93 -2.94 -3.82
C CYS A 96 3.79 -3.04 -5.35
N ASN A 97 4.45 -2.16 -6.13
CA ASN A 97 4.33 -2.19 -7.58
C ASN A 97 5.60 -1.73 -8.30
N GLN A 98 5.88 -2.36 -9.43
CA GLN A 98 6.82 -1.87 -10.44
C GLN A 98 6.08 -0.99 -11.47
N PRO A 99 6.82 -0.27 -12.36
CA PRO A 99 6.22 0.30 -13.55
C PRO A 99 5.45 -0.76 -14.34
N LYS A 100 4.27 -0.41 -14.86
CA LYS A 100 3.29 -1.29 -15.53
C LYS A 100 2.62 -2.35 -14.65
N GLU A 101 2.83 -2.34 -13.33
CA GLU A 101 2.09 -3.20 -12.42
C GLU A 101 1.00 -2.40 -11.69
N SER A 102 -0.26 -2.65 -12.05
CA SER A 102 -1.38 -2.01 -11.36
C SER A 102 -1.72 -2.71 -10.05
N VAL A 103 -1.85 -1.93 -8.98
CA VAL A 103 -2.20 -2.40 -7.64
C VAL A 103 -3.12 -1.38 -6.96
N LEU A 104 -4.13 -1.85 -6.24
CA LEU A 104 -4.93 -1.00 -5.37
C LEU A 104 -4.20 -0.79 -4.04
N TYR A 105 -3.88 0.45 -3.70
CA TYR A 105 -3.45 0.85 -2.36
C TYR A 105 -4.64 1.35 -1.54
N ALA A 106 -4.80 0.80 -0.34
CA ALA A 106 -5.84 1.21 0.61
C ALA A 106 -5.32 1.09 2.06
N ALA A 107 -6.09 1.64 3.00
CA ALA A 107 -5.87 1.48 4.44
C ALA A 107 -7.20 1.29 5.18
N PHE A 108 -7.14 1.12 6.50
CA PHE A 108 -8.33 0.83 7.33
C PHE A 108 -8.92 2.08 7.98
N GLY A 109 -8.24 3.22 7.87
CA GLY A 109 -8.68 4.48 8.46
C GLY A 109 -8.31 5.68 7.60
N ILE A 110 -9.11 6.74 7.71
CA ILE A 110 -8.90 7.99 6.97
C ILE A 110 -7.58 8.69 7.33
N MET A 111 -7.16 8.61 8.60
CA MET A 111 -5.92 9.28 9.03
C MET A 111 -4.69 8.61 8.42
N THR A 112 -4.67 7.28 8.33
CA THR A 112 -3.60 6.53 7.67
C THR A 112 -3.46 6.91 6.20
N VAL A 113 -4.57 6.92 5.43
CA VAL A 113 -4.49 7.34 4.01
C VAL A 113 -4.08 8.81 3.84
N LEU A 114 -4.47 9.71 4.75
CA LEU A 114 -4.03 11.10 4.72
C LEU A 114 -2.52 11.23 4.99
N ASN A 115 -2.00 10.51 5.98
CA ASN A 115 -0.59 10.53 6.33
C ASN A 115 0.29 9.90 5.25
N GLU A 116 -0.21 8.89 4.55
CA GLU A 116 0.46 8.27 3.40
C GLU A 116 0.48 9.18 2.16
N LEU A 117 -0.65 9.80 1.81
CA LEU A 117 -0.76 10.57 0.56
C LEU A 117 -0.33 12.03 0.66
N LYS A 118 -0.34 12.57 1.88
CA LYS A 118 0.04 13.94 2.23
C LYS A 118 -0.59 15.01 1.33
N PRO A 119 -1.94 15.09 1.26
CA PRO A 119 -2.59 16.16 0.53
C PRO A 119 -2.24 17.52 1.14
N ARG A 120 -2.35 18.59 0.36
CA ARG A 120 -2.04 19.96 0.79
C ARG A 120 -3.30 20.78 0.98
N VAL A 121 -3.21 21.86 1.76
CA VAL A 121 -4.29 22.87 1.83
C VAL A 121 -4.75 23.25 0.42
N GLY A 122 -6.06 23.22 0.23
CA GLY A 122 -6.73 23.48 -1.04
C GLY A 122 -6.89 22.26 -1.94
N ASP A 123 -6.35 21.09 -1.59
CA ASP A 123 -6.61 19.87 -2.35
C ASP A 123 -8.07 19.43 -2.19
N LEU A 124 -8.74 19.24 -3.32
CA LEU A 124 -10.00 18.51 -3.38
C LEU A 124 -9.68 17.01 -3.31
N ILE A 125 -10.23 16.36 -2.29
CA ILE A 125 -10.04 14.93 -2.05
C ILE A 125 -11.36 14.18 -2.14
N THR A 126 -11.28 12.97 -2.67
CA THR A 126 -12.40 12.04 -2.73
C THR A 126 -12.02 10.75 -1.99
N LYS A 127 -12.63 10.53 -0.83
CA LYS A 127 -12.52 9.29 -0.07
C LYS A 127 -13.54 8.29 -0.59
N SER A 128 -13.09 7.12 -1.01
CA SER A 128 -13.94 5.97 -1.35
C SER A 128 -13.85 4.90 -0.27
N ILE A 129 -15.00 4.39 0.16
CA ILE A 129 -15.12 3.28 1.11
C ILE A 129 -15.63 2.07 0.34
N TRP A 130 -14.88 0.98 0.45
CA TRP A 130 -15.17 -0.28 -0.24
C TRP A 130 -15.42 -1.36 0.78
N ARG A 131 -16.45 -2.17 0.54
CA ARG A 131 -16.81 -3.29 1.40
C ARG A 131 -16.62 -4.62 0.67
N VAL A 132 -16.22 -5.64 1.41
CA VAL A 132 -16.13 -6.98 0.87
C VAL A 132 -17.52 -7.55 0.56
N LYS A 133 -17.66 -8.19 -0.60
CA LYS A 133 -18.89 -8.85 -1.05
C LYS A 133 -18.99 -10.23 -0.39
N ASN A 134 -20.16 -10.57 0.14
CA ASN A 134 -20.50 -11.91 0.61
C ASN A 134 -19.46 -12.51 1.58
N GLU A 135 -18.89 -11.68 2.47
CA GLU A 135 -17.94 -12.12 3.51
C GLU A 135 -16.71 -12.87 2.96
N GLN A 136 -16.32 -12.59 1.70
CA GLN A 136 -15.14 -13.21 1.10
C GLN A 136 -13.85 -12.88 1.88
N THR A 137 -12.89 -13.78 1.79
CA THR A 137 -11.53 -13.63 2.32
C THR A 137 -10.57 -13.19 1.22
N LEU A 138 -9.37 -12.74 1.59
CA LEU A 138 -8.22 -12.59 0.70
C LEU A 138 -7.14 -13.57 1.13
N LYS A 139 -6.47 -14.23 0.18
CA LYS A 139 -5.18 -14.89 0.43
C LYS A 139 -4.09 -13.80 0.39
N PHE A 140 -3.38 -13.57 1.49
CA PHE A 140 -2.47 -12.44 1.61
C PHE A 140 -1.13 -12.77 2.27
N CYS A 141 -0.11 -11.97 1.97
CA CYS A 141 1.18 -12.00 2.64
C CYS A 141 1.30 -10.82 3.63
N PRO A 142 1.38 -11.06 4.94
CA PRO A 142 1.68 -10.02 5.91
C PRO A 142 3.18 -9.71 6.00
N ILE A 143 3.57 -8.43 5.93
CA ILE A 143 4.96 -7.96 6.05
C ILE A 143 5.16 -7.24 7.39
N PHE A 144 5.19 -7.97 8.51
CA PHE A 144 5.16 -7.38 9.86
C PHE A 144 6.27 -7.89 10.81
N LEU A 145 7.49 -8.10 10.33
CA LEU A 145 8.61 -8.46 11.23
C LEU A 145 9.20 -7.28 12.00
N ASN A 146 8.87 -6.05 11.62
CA ASN A 146 9.39 -4.84 12.24
C ASN A 146 8.35 -4.27 13.20
N GLN A 147 8.67 -4.29 14.50
CA GLN A 147 7.89 -3.57 15.51
C GLN A 147 8.16 -2.06 15.43
N PRO A 148 7.21 -1.22 15.90
CA PRO A 148 7.56 0.15 16.28
C PRO A 148 8.71 0.12 17.31
N GLY A 149 9.38 1.26 17.53
CA GLY A 149 10.55 1.34 18.41
C GLY A 149 10.33 0.78 19.83
N GLU A 150 11.39 0.70 20.62
CA GLU A 150 11.47 -0.10 21.87
C GLU A 150 10.31 0.07 22.87
N ASP A 151 9.65 1.23 22.91
CA ASP A 151 8.57 1.53 23.86
C ASP A 151 7.14 1.32 23.32
N LEU A 152 6.95 0.94 22.05
CA LEU A 152 5.65 0.84 21.40
C LEU A 152 5.47 -0.53 20.74
N LEU A 153 4.56 -1.34 21.28
CA LEU A 153 4.16 -2.59 20.66
C LEU A 153 3.01 -2.34 19.67
N ASN A 154 3.15 -2.83 18.43
CA ASN A 154 1.99 -3.00 17.55
C ASN A 154 1.42 -4.41 17.78
N PRO A 155 0.20 -4.55 18.36
CA PRO A 155 -0.38 -5.86 18.67
C PRO A 155 -0.52 -6.76 17.45
N ARG A 156 -0.89 -6.19 16.30
CA ARG A 156 -1.04 -6.94 15.05
C ARG A 156 0.29 -7.50 14.57
N THR A 157 1.34 -6.70 14.67
CA THR A 157 2.71 -7.11 14.33
C THR A 157 3.15 -8.25 15.24
N PHE A 158 2.82 -8.18 16.53
CA PHE A 158 3.15 -9.22 17.50
C PHE A 158 2.41 -10.54 17.21
N GLU A 159 1.11 -10.48 16.92
CA GLU A 159 0.30 -11.65 16.54
C GLU A 159 0.85 -12.33 15.27
N ILE A 160 1.12 -11.55 14.22
CA ILE A 160 1.65 -12.07 12.96
C ILE A 160 3.03 -12.71 13.17
N ASN A 161 3.88 -12.12 14.02
CA ASN A 161 5.19 -12.70 14.32
C ASN A 161 5.07 -14.03 15.07
N GLN A 162 4.08 -14.20 15.93
CA GLN A 162 3.83 -15.51 16.56
C GLN A 162 3.41 -16.55 15.54
N GLU A 163 2.53 -16.23 14.60
CA GLU A 163 2.14 -17.15 13.53
C GLU A 163 3.33 -17.48 12.60
N PHE A 164 4.17 -16.48 12.31
CA PHE A 164 5.40 -16.68 11.56
C PHE A 164 6.37 -17.65 12.27
N GLU A 165 6.60 -17.47 13.56
CA GLU A 165 7.46 -18.36 14.35
C GLU A 165 6.90 -19.79 14.42
N LYS A 166 5.57 -19.95 14.51
CA LYS A 166 4.92 -21.26 14.45
C LYS A 166 5.16 -21.93 13.09
N LEU A 167 5.00 -21.19 11.98
CA LEU A 167 5.19 -21.71 10.62
C LEU A 167 6.60 -22.27 10.41
N ILE A 168 7.61 -21.60 10.94
CA ILE A 168 9.02 -21.98 10.73
C ILE A 168 9.58 -22.90 11.82
N LYS A 169 8.79 -23.26 12.83
CA LYS A 169 9.25 -23.99 14.03
C LYS A 169 9.88 -25.34 13.71
N ASP A 170 9.29 -26.07 12.77
CA ASP A 170 9.68 -27.44 12.45
C ASP A 170 10.72 -27.52 11.31
N TYR A 171 11.19 -26.38 10.81
CA TYR A 171 12.26 -26.33 9.82
C TYR A 171 13.62 -26.58 10.47
N PRO A 172 14.57 -27.20 9.75
CA PRO A 172 15.97 -27.26 10.17
C PRO A 172 16.53 -25.85 10.46
N THR A 173 17.41 -25.73 11.45
CA THR A 173 17.94 -24.44 11.95
C THR A 173 18.48 -23.54 10.85
N ASN A 174 19.29 -24.10 9.95
CA ASN A 174 19.85 -23.40 8.77
C ASN A 174 18.76 -22.83 7.86
N ILE A 175 17.70 -23.59 7.59
CA ILE A 175 16.55 -23.14 6.76
C ILE A 175 15.77 -22.06 7.49
N LYS A 176 15.50 -22.26 8.78
CA LYS A 176 14.81 -21.29 9.62
C LYS A 176 15.52 -19.94 9.61
N GLU A 177 16.85 -19.94 9.75
CA GLU A 177 17.68 -18.73 9.71
C GLU A 177 17.62 -18.04 8.35
N GLN A 178 17.69 -18.78 7.23
CA GLN A 178 17.55 -18.18 5.90
C GLN A 178 16.17 -17.53 5.69
N ILE A 179 15.10 -18.20 6.13
CA ILE A 179 13.73 -17.66 6.06
C ILE A 179 13.63 -16.37 6.88
N LEU A 180 14.12 -16.39 8.14
CA LEU A 180 14.11 -15.22 9.01
C LEU A 180 14.87 -14.04 8.41
N GLU A 181 16.08 -14.28 7.90
CA GLU A 181 16.92 -13.23 7.32
C GLU A 181 16.30 -12.60 6.06
N LEU A 182 15.69 -13.44 5.20
CA LEU A 182 14.98 -13.00 4.01
C LEU A 182 13.75 -12.19 4.39
N SER A 183 12.88 -12.75 5.23
CA SER A 183 11.65 -12.07 5.64
C SER A 183 11.96 -10.76 6.36
N LYS A 184 13.03 -10.70 7.17
CA LYS A 184 13.51 -9.45 7.78
C LYS A 184 13.96 -8.44 6.73
N PHE A 185 14.69 -8.87 5.70
CA PHE A 185 15.09 -7.98 4.61
C PHE A 185 13.89 -7.42 3.84
N ILE A 186 12.87 -8.25 3.58
CA ILE A 186 11.61 -7.82 2.98
C ILE A 186 10.95 -6.77 3.88
N ALA A 187 10.83 -7.04 5.18
CA ALA A 187 10.23 -6.10 6.14
C ALA A 187 10.99 -4.76 6.22
N ASP A 188 12.33 -4.79 6.20
CA ASP A 188 13.18 -3.60 6.20
C ASP A 188 12.99 -2.78 4.91
N SER A 189 12.89 -3.46 3.76
CA SER A 189 12.59 -2.82 2.47
C SER A 189 11.22 -2.14 2.47
N PHE A 190 10.22 -2.79 3.08
CA PHE A 190 8.88 -2.20 3.27
C PHE A 190 8.83 -1.10 4.33
N SER A 191 9.78 -1.08 5.26
CA SER A 191 9.84 -0.09 6.35
C SER A 191 10.73 1.11 6.05
N LYS A 192 11.45 1.10 4.91
CA LYS A 192 12.35 2.19 4.51
C LYS A 192 11.59 3.52 4.49
N ARG A 193 12.12 4.50 5.25
CA ARG A 193 11.66 5.90 5.22
C ARG A 193 12.24 6.56 3.98
N ILE A 194 11.38 7.11 3.15
CA ILE A 194 11.77 7.75 1.90
C ILE A 194 11.50 9.24 2.06
N THR A 195 12.58 10.00 2.09
CA THR A 195 12.60 11.45 2.32
C THR A 195 12.76 12.25 1.04
N SER A 196 13.15 11.60 -0.06
CA SER A 196 13.33 12.22 -1.37
C SER A 196 12.22 11.84 -2.35
N ASN A 197 12.04 12.63 -3.42
CA ASN A 197 11.15 12.27 -4.53
C ASN A 197 11.71 11.13 -5.41
N ASN A 198 12.76 10.43 -4.98
CA ASN A 198 13.35 9.32 -5.71
C ASN A 198 12.52 8.04 -5.51
N HIS A 199 11.65 7.73 -6.48
CA HIS A 199 10.86 6.50 -6.45
C HIS A 199 11.72 5.23 -6.53
N LEU A 200 12.99 5.31 -6.95
CA LEU A 200 13.89 4.15 -7.01
C LEU A 200 14.22 3.56 -5.64
N ASP A 201 14.00 4.31 -4.57
CA ASP A 201 14.11 3.76 -3.21
C ASP A 201 13.12 2.61 -2.94
N TYR A 202 12.08 2.46 -3.76
CA TYR A 202 11.11 1.38 -3.68
C TYR A 202 11.49 0.12 -4.49
N VAL A 203 12.62 0.11 -5.21
CA VAL A 203 12.98 -1.01 -6.11
C VAL A 203 12.97 -2.37 -5.40
N PHE A 204 13.51 -2.45 -4.18
CA PHE A 204 13.54 -3.70 -3.42
C PHE A 204 12.15 -4.14 -2.96
N SER A 205 11.36 -3.25 -2.34
CA SER A 205 9.99 -3.59 -1.93
C SER A 205 9.11 -3.97 -3.12
N ALA A 206 9.23 -3.24 -4.24
CA ALA A 206 8.49 -3.49 -5.47
C ALA A 206 8.88 -4.82 -6.12
N TYR A 207 10.17 -5.18 -6.09
CA TYR A 207 10.63 -6.48 -6.56
C TYR A 207 10.01 -7.61 -5.74
N PHE A 208 10.09 -7.51 -4.41
CA PHE A 208 9.52 -8.53 -3.52
C PHE A 208 8.00 -8.62 -3.65
N SER A 209 7.29 -7.51 -3.78
CA SER A 209 5.85 -7.52 -4.01
C SER A 209 5.48 -8.16 -5.34
N SER A 210 6.23 -7.89 -6.42
CA SER A 210 6.02 -8.54 -7.71
C SER A 210 6.24 -10.04 -7.61
N LYS A 211 7.31 -10.48 -6.93
CA LYS A 211 7.55 -11.91 -6.65
C LYS A 211 6.37 -12.52 -5.90
N ILE A 212 5.90 -11.87 -4.83
CA ILE A 212 4.76 -12.33 -4.02
C ILE A 212 3.49 -12.44 -4.87
N PHE A 213 3.17 -11.40 -5.64
CA PHE A 213 1.95 -11.38 -6.44
C PHE A 213 2.03 -12.34 -7.62
N ASN A 214 3.14 -12.42 -8.34
CA ASN A 214 3.15 -13.02 -9.68
C ASN A 214 3.78 -14.42 -9.73
N GLU A 215 4.64 -14.77 -8.76
CA GLU A 215 5.42 -16.01 -8.81
C GLU A 215 5.19 -16.90 -7.58
N PHE A 216 5.21 -16.30 -6.39
CA PHE A 216 5.08 -17.03 -5.13
C PHE A 216 3.70 -17.68 -5.03
N GLU A 217 3.65 -18.90 -4.49
CA GLU A 217 2.41 -19.69 -4.40
C GLU A 217 1.67 -19.78 -5.75
N ASN A 218 2.42 -19.89 -6.85
CA ASN A 218 1.92 -19.88 -8.23
C ASN A 218 1.06 -18.64 -8.56
N GLY A 219 1.40 -17.49 -7.97
CA GLY A 219 0.69 -16.23 -8.15
C GLY A 219 -0.70 -16.20 -7.51
N SER A 220 -1.00 -17.11 -6.58
CA SER A 220 -2.31 -17.16 -5.90
C SER A 220 -2.50 -16.12 -4.80
N VAL A 221 -1.43 -15.42 -4.37
CA VAL A 221 -1.53 -14.34 -3.38
C VAL A 221 -2.27 -13.15 -3.97
N GLU A 222 -3.30 -12.67 -3.29
CA GLU A 222 -4.23 -11.63 -3.76
C GLU A 222 -3.92 -10.26 -3.15
N ALA A 223 -3.33 -10.23 -1.95
CA ALA A 223 -3.01 -9.00 -1.25
C ALA A 223 -1.68 -9.07 -0.49
N ILE A 224 -1.10 -7.89 -0.24
CA ILE A 224 0.03 -7.70 0.66
C ILE A 224 -0.45 -6.76 1.77
N TYR A 225 -0.38 -7.23 3.01
CA TYR A 225 -0.74 -6.48 4.19
C TYR A 225 0.55 -6.01 4.87
N TYR A 226 0.71 -4.72 5.16
CA TYR A 226 1.98 -4.17 5.63
C TYR A 226 1.80 -2.92 6.51
N PRO A 227 2.76 -2.61 7.39
CA PRO A 227 2.66 -1.47 8.30
C PRO A 227 2.82 -0.13 7.56
N SER A 228 2.15 0.89 8.08
CA SER A 228 2.28 2.31 7.68
C SER A 228 3.60 2.86 8.21
N VAL A 229 4.52 3.16 7.30
CA VAL A 229 5.82 3.76 7.66
C VAL A 229 5.66 5.20 8.10
N GLN A 230 4.69 5.92 7.52
CA GLN A 230 4.43 7.33 7.86
C GLN A 230 3.91 7.47 9.28
N ASP A 231 3.20 6.47 9.77
CA ASP A 231 2.68 6.45 11.13
C ASP A 231 3.55 5.65 12.11
N LYS A 232 4.87 5.60 11.87
CA LYS A 232 5.82 4.89 12.74
C LYS A 232 5.45 3.42 12.98
N LEU A 233 4.85 2.76 11.99
CA LEU A 233 4.41 1.36 12.02
C LEU A 233 3.19 1.10 12.93
N SER A 234 2.44 2.15 13.32
CA SER A 234 1.28 2.02 14.21
C SER A 234 -0.05 1.75 13.51
N PHE A 235 -0.15 2.00 12.21
CA PHE A 235 -1.34 1.67 11.40
C PHE A 235 -0.94 0.76 10.25
N GLU A 236 -1.94 0.23 9.55
CA GLU A 236 -1.73 -0.76 8.50
C GLU A 236 -2.29 -0.31 7.15
N ASN A 237 -1.58 -0.73 6.11
CA ASN A 237 -1.94 -0.56 4.73
C ASN A 237 -2.17 -1.93 4.09
N ILE A 238 -2.94 -1.94 3.00
CA ILE A 238 -3.14 -3.13 2.19
C ILE A 238 -2.95 -2.77 0.72
N ALA A 239 -2.26 -3.63 0.00
CA ALA A 239 -2.14 -3.58 -1.44
C ALA A 239 -2.85 -4.80 -2.04
N ILE A 240 -3.82 -4.59 -2.94
CA ILE A 240 -4.67 -5.68 -3.47
C ILE A 240 -4.52 -5.74 -5.00
N LYS A 241 -4.40 -6.94 -5.54
CA LYS A 241 -4.45 -7.15 -6.99
C LYS A 241 -5.77 -6.64 -7.59
N PRO A 242 -5.73 -5.96 -8.75
CA PRO A 242 -6.91 -5.54 -9.50
C PRO A 242 -8.00 -6.60 -9.63
N THR A 243 -7.61 -7.82 -10.04
CA THR A 243 -8.54 -8.94 -10.29
C THR A 243 -9.25 -9.41 -9.02
N ALA A 244 -8.52 -9.50 -7.90
CA ALA A 244 -9.11 -9.84 -6.60
C ALA A 244 -10.02 -8.72 -6.10
N PHE A 245 -9.59 -7.46 -6.22
CA PHE A 245 -10.36 -6.30 -5.79
C PHE A 245 -11.70 -6.19 -6.51
N ASP A 246 -11.71 -6.21 -7.86
CA ASP A 246 -12.95 -6.07 -8.63
C ASP A 246 -13.94 -7.21 -8.37
N LYS A 247 -13.41 -8.43 -8.16
CA LYS A 247 -14.22 -9.60 -7.82
C LYS A 247 -14.82 -9.49 -6.41
N LYS A 248 -14.02 -9.07 -5.43
CA LYS A 248 -14.35 -9.23 -4.00
C LYS A 248 -14.87 -7.97 -3.32
N TYR A 249 -14.71 -6.78 -3.90
CA TYR A 249 -15.13 -5.53 -3.28
C TYR A 249 -16.19 -4.78 -4.09
N GLU A 250 -17.04 -4.05 -3.39
CA GLU A 250 -17.99 -3.09 -3.96
C GLU A 250 -17.86 -1.72 -3.29
N LEU A 251 -18.19 -0.68 -4.05
CA LEU A 251 -18.15 0.70 -3.57
C LEU A 251 -19.43 0.96 -2.77
N VAL A 252 -19.29 1.33 -1.51
CA VAL A 252 -20.46 1.56 -0.64
C VAL A 252 -20.68 3.04 -0.34
N GLU A 253 -19.62 3.85 -0.36
CA GLU A 253 -19.72 5.26 -0.05
C GLU A 253 -18.55 6.05 -0.66
N VAL A 254 -18.85 7.26 -1.11
CA VAL A 254 -17.85 8.25 -1.53
C VAL A 254 -18.10 9.54 -0.75
N LYS A 255 -17.04 10.12 -0.17
CA LYS A 255 -17.09 11.41 0.50
C LYS A 255 -16.14 12.37 -0.18
N GLU A 256 -16.61 13.58 -0.43
CA GLU A 256 -15.81 14.66 -0.98
C GLU A 256 -15.48 15.67 0.11
N SER A 257 -14.24 16.13 0.16
CA SER A 257 -13.78 17.11 1.15
C SER A 257 -12.67 17.97 0.58
N VAL A 258 -12.44 19.13 1.18
CA VAL A 258 -11.32 20.01 0.85
C VAL A 258 -10.40 20.11 2.05
N ILE A 259 -9.10 19.96 1.85
CA ILE A 259 -8.13 20.15 2.93
C ILE A 259 -8.03 21.63 3.28
N THR A 260 -8.28 21.98 4.53
CA THR A 260 -8.22 23.36 5.04
C THR A 260 -7.04 23.59 5.97
N VAL A 261 -6.50 22.52 6.58
CA VAL A 261 -5.24 22.53 7.33
C VAL A 261 -4.45 21.29 6.98
N ASP A 262 -3.14 21.45 6.79
CA ASP A 262 -2.19 20.34 6.65
C ASP A 262 -0.95 20.52 7.55
N PRO A 263 -0.20 19.43 7.85
CA PRO A 263 0.92 19.47 8.79
C PRO A 263 2.11 20.36 8.38
N SER A 264 2.17 20.88 7.14
CA SER A 264 3.31 21.70 6.67
C SER A 264 3.55 22.95 7.51
N ASN A 265 2.50 23.50 8.11
CA ASN A 265 2.55 24.77 8.82
C ASN A 265 2.78 24.61 10.34
N GLY A 266 3.16 23.41 10.80
CA GLY A 266 3.42 23.12 12.21
C GLY A 266 2.18 23.05 13.11
N ARG A 267 0.97 23.18 12.55
CA ARG A 267 -0.31 23.24 13.30
C ARG A 267 -0.91 21.90 13.71
N GLY A 268 -0.20 20.78 13.49
CA GLY A 268 -0.63 19.44 13.93
C GLY A 268 -1.82 18.89 13.15
N GLY A 269 -1.58 17.86 12.33
CA GLY A 269 -2.63 17.07 11.66
C GLY A 269 -3.31 17.72 10.45
N TYR A 270 -4.40 17.08 10.01
CA TYR A 270 -5.24 17.52 8.89
C TYR A 270 -6.59 18.01 9.41
N LEU A 271 -7.08 19.13 8.87
CA LEU A 271 -8.49 19.51 8.94
C LEU A 271 -9.06 19.56 7.52
N MET A 272 -10.33 19.17 7.41
CA MET A 272 -11.02 19.11 6.14
C MET A 272 -12.46 19.62 6.27
N ASP A 273 -12.90 20.37 5.28
CA ASP A 273 -14.30 20.75 5.14
C ASP A 273 -14.98 19.68 4.26
N GLY A 274 -15.85 18.88 4.87
CA GLY A 274 -16.66 17.91 4.14
C GLY A 274 -17.66 18.62 3.24
N LEU A 275 -17.69 18.30 1.95
CA LEU A 275 -18.55 18.96 0.97
C LEU A 275 -19.85 18.19 0.76
N THR A 276 -19.76 16.89 0.51
CA THR A 276 -20.89 16.02 0.18
C THR A 276 -20.50 14.54 0.37
N GLU A 277 -21.50 13.66 0.35
CA GLU A 277 -21.30 12.21 0.28
C GLU A 277 -22.33 11.56 -0.66
N CYS A 278 -21.95 10.46 -1.29
CA CYS A 278 -22.78 9.68 -2.19
C CYS A 278 -22.73 8.20 -1.83
N LYS A 279 -23.90 7.54 -1.85
CA LYS A 279 -24.07 6.08 -1.65
C LYS A 279 -24.82 5.42 -2.81
N SER A 280 -25.01 6.16 -3.91
CA SER A 280 -25.78 5.73 -5.07
C SER A 280 -24.89 5.73 -6.31
N PHE A 281 -24.80 4.60 -6.98
CA PHE A 281 -23.85 4.37 -8.07
C PHE A 281 -24.57 3.71 -9.23
N ASP A 282 -24.33 4.21 -10.44
CA ASP A 282 -24.71 3.49 -11.66
C ASP A 282 -23.53 2.63 -12.09
N TYR A 283 -23.55 1.35 -11.66
CA TYR A 283 -22.52 0.38 -11.99
C TYR A 283 -22.48 0.02 -13.49
N SER A 284 -23.59 0.21 -14.22
CA SER A 284 -23.63 -0.09 -15.65
C SER A 284 -22.85 0.94 -16.47
N SER A 285 -22.99 2.23 -16.15
CA SER A 285 -22.24 3.31 -16.79
C SER A 285 -20.97 3.72 -16.05
N GLY A 286 -20.74 3.17 -14.85
CA GLY A 286 -19.59 3.48 -13.99
C GLY A 286 -19.66 4.87 -13.34
N LYS A 287 -20.85 5.46 -13.17
CA LYS A 287 -21.04 6.83 -12.67
C LYS A 287 -21.35 6.89 -11.18
N ILE A 288 -20.87 7.96 -10.55
CA ILE A 288 -21.23 8.35 -9.18
C ILE A 288 -22.42 9.30 -9.26
N LEU A 289 -23.52 8.97 -8.59
CA LEU A 289 -24.76 9.74 -8.65
C LEU A 289 -24.79 10.76 -7.52
N TRP A 290 -23.99 11.82 -7.66
CA TRP A 290 -23.92 12.89 -6.66
C TRP A 290 -25.28 13.55 -6.46
N ASP A 291 -25.68 13.68 -5.20
CA ASP A 291 -26.87 14.43 -4.82
C ASP A 291 -26.52 15.92 -4.68
N LYS A 292 -27.12 16.75 -5.53
CA LYS A 292 -26.87 18.20 -5.56
C LYS A 292 -27.45 18.92 -4.35
N GLU A 293 -28.44 18.33 -3.68
CA GLU A 293 -29.07 18.90 -2.49
C GLU A 293 -28.32 18.52 -1.22
N LYS A 294 -27.54 17.42 -1.27
CA LYS A 294 -26.77 16.93 -0.13
C LYS A 294 -25.41 17.61 -0.02
N ILE A 295 -25.43 18.88 0.38
CA ILE A 295 -24.25 19.70 0.62
C ILE A 295 -24.13 19.99 2.12
N PHE A 296 -22.96 19.71 2.70
CA PHE A 296 -22.73 19.88 4.13
C PHE A 296 -22.25 21.28 4.54
N GLN A 297 -21.76 22.06 3.58
CA GLN A 297 -21.29 23.43 3.81
C GLN A 297 -22.39 24.46 3.54
N PRO A 298 -22.50 25.52 4.37
CA PRO A 298 -23.33 26.68 4.04
C PRO A 298 -22.96 27.23 2.65
N LYS A 299 -23.95 27.74 1.91
CA LYS A 299 -23.77 28.24 0.54
C LYS A 299 -22.61 29.24 0.42
N GLU A 300 -22.53 30.19 1.35
CA GLU A 300 -21.46 31.19 1.39
C GLU A 300 -20.07 30.57 1.56
N ARG A 301 -19.95 29.59 2.47
CA ARG A 301 -18.70 28.85 2.70
C ARG A 301 -18.31 28.04 1.46
N LEU A 302 -19.27 27.36 0.82
CA LEU A 302 -19.01 26.61 -0.39
C LEU A 302 -18.52 27.50 -1.53
N GLU A 303 -19.17 28.63 -1.77
CA GLU A 303 -18.74 29.60 -2.79
C GLU A 303 -17.37 30.20 -2.48
N GLN A 304 -17.08 30.43 -1.20
CA GLN A 304 -15.74 30.85 -0.77
C GLN A 304 -14.68 29.77 -1.07
N LEU A 305 -14.93 28.52 -0.69
CA LEU A 305 -14.02 27.39 -0.96
C LEU A 305 -13.80 27.19 -2.47
N LYS A 306 -14.86 27.31 -3.29
CA LYS A 306 -14.76 27.23 -4.76
C LYS A 306 -13.83 28.29 -5.31
N ARG A 307 -13.94 29.54 -4.83
CA ARG A 307 -13.06 30.64 -5.27
C ARG A 307 -11.63 30.47 -4.77
N ASP A 308 -11.44 30.20 -3.49
CA ASP A 308 -10.12 30.14 -2.86
C ASP A 308 -9.26 29.00 -3.40
N PHE A 309 -9.90 27.87 -3.72
CA PHE A 309 -9.21 26.64 -4.11
C PHE A 309 -9.54 26.17 -5.54
N ASN A 310 -10.21 27.01 -6.33
CA ASN A 310 -10.59 26.75 -7.72
C ASN A 310 -11.30 25.40 -7.91
N LEU A 311 -12.35 25.15 -7.12
CA LEU A 311 -13.05 23.87 -7.09
C LEU A 311 -14.08 23.78 -8.22
N LYS A 312 -14.00 22.72 -9.02
CA LYS A 312 -14.98 22.37 -10.07
C LYS A 312 -15.83 21.19 -9.62
N LEU A 313 -17.01 21.50 -9.10
CA LEU A 313 -17.90 20.52 -8.42
C LEU A 313 -19.04 20.01 -9.31
N GLU A 314 -18.97 20.27 -10.62
CA GLU A 314 -20.00 19.91 -11.61
C GLU A 314 -19.90 18.48 -12.14
#